data_AF-A0AAW8BHR5-F1
#
_entry.id   AF-A0AAW8BHR5-F1
#
_cell.length_a   1.000
_cell.length_b   1.000
_cell.length_c   1.000
_cell.angle_alpha   90.00
_cell.angle_beta   90.00
_cell.angle_gamma   90.00
#
_symmetry.space_group_name_H-M   'P 1'
#
loop_
_entity.id
_entity.type
_entity.pdbx_description
1 polymer ?
#
loop_
_entity_poly.entity_id
_entity_poly.type
_entity_poly.pdbx_seq_one_letter_code
_entity_poly.pdbx_strand_id
1 'polypeptide(L)'
;MSAVVAVPDLLAQAATQVTSIGGVLESASGTAAASTQALPPAAADEVSAAVAQLFSRFGQDYQYAADQAAAYSQQFVQHLTAAANSYASVEAANVSVLAPAAAGIPTLDQIFSSLVSTVTGLFWQTLSYLYYLGFLLLIPIYAALALWLPVAFLGSLFGLT
;
A
#
# COMPACT_ATOMS: atom_id res chain seq x y z
N MET A 1 20.87 -5.19 -20.96
CA MET A 1 20.49 -4.01 -20.15
C MET A 1 20.63 -4.39 -18.69
N SER A 2 21.28 -3.57 -17.85
CA SER A 2 21.29 -3.80 -16.40
C SER A 2 19.96 -3.30 -15.82
N ALA A 3 19.26 -4.16 -15.08
CA ALA A 3 18.09 -3.74 -14.32
C ALA A 3 18.57 -3.04 -13.03
N VAL A 4 18.08 -1.83 -12.76
CA VAL A 4 18.28 -1.13 -11.49
C VAL A 4 17.04 -1.35 -10.66
N VAL A 5 17.19 -1.95 -9.48
CA VAL A 5 16.12 -2.19 -8.52
C VAL A 5 16.34 -1.27 -7.32
N ALA A 6 15.33 -0.47 -6.98
CA ALA A 6 15.33 0.36 -5.79
C ALA A 6 14.34 -0.22 -4.77
N VAL A 7 14.85 -0.62 -3.60
CA VAL A 7 14.03 -1.10 -2.47
C VAL A 7 14.06 -0.02 -1.39
N PRO A 8 12.95 0.68 -1.10
CA PRO A 8 12.92 1.79 -0.15
C PRO A 8 13.53 1.45 1.22
N ASP A 9 13.25 0.26 1.73
CA ASP A 9 13.76 -0.23 3.01
C ASP A 9 15.30 -0.35 3.02
N LEU A 10 15.89 -0.90 1.94
CA LEU A 10 17.35 -1.00 1.81
C LEU A 10 18.02 0.37 1.71
N LEU A 11 17.37 1.35 1.06
CA LEU A 11 17.87 2.72 0.99
C LEU A 11 17.87 3.39 2.37
N ALA A 12 16.80 3.19 3.16
CA ALA A 12 16.72 3.70 4.53
C ALA A 12 17.77 3.05 5.47
N GLN A 13 17.99 1.74 5.32
CA GLN A 13 19.06 1.05 6.05
C GLN A 13 20.44 1.57 5.65
N ALA A 14 20.69 1.78 4.36
CA ALA A 14 21.95 2.33 3.89
C ALA A 14 22.20 3.75 4.43
N ALA A 15 21.16 4.60 4.50
CA ALA A 15 21.26 5.94 5.11
C ALA A 15 21.69 5.86 6.59
N THR A 16 21.12 4.90 7.33
CA THR A 16 21.49 4.65 8.73
C THR A 16 22.94 4.18 8.86
N GLN A 17 23.39 3.27 7.98
CA GLN A 17 24.77 2.78 7.98
C GLN A 17 25.78 3.89 7.68
N VAL A 18 25.50 4.74 6.68
CA VAL A 18 26.36 5.88 6.34
C VAL A 18 26.45 6.87 7.49
N THR A 19 25.34 7.13 8.19
CA THR A 19 25.33 7.98 9.40
C THR A 19 26.23 7.40 10.49
N SER A 20 26.14 6.08 10.73
CA SER A 20 26.99 5.38 11.71
C SER A 20 28.47 5.49 11.36
N ILE A 21 28.84 5.22 10.09
CA ILE A 21 30.21 5.36 9.60
C ILE A 21 30.72 6.79 9.77
N GLY A 22 29.90 7.79 9.41
CA GLY A 22 30.23 9.20 9.58
C GLY A 22 30.55 9.55 11.04
N GLY A 23 29.72 9.10 11.99
CA GLY A 23 29.95 9.35 13.42
C GLY A 23 31.22 8.67 13.95
N VAL A 24 31.53 7.44 13.50
CA VAL A 24 32.79 6.77 13.86
C VAL A 24 33.99 7.55 13.31
N LEU A 25 33.91 8.02 12.07
CA LEU A 25 34.99 8.78 11.44
C LEU A 25 35.22 10.13 12.12
N GLU A 26 34.14 10.85 12.43
CA GLU A 26 34.21 12.14 13.14
C GLU A 26 34.86 11.96 14.53
N SER A 27 34.43 10.95 15.29
CA SER A 27 35.04 10.62 16.59
C SER A 27 36.53 10.26 16.48
N ALA A 28 36.91 9.45 15.49
CA ALA A 28 38.30 9.08 15.25
C ALA A 28 39.15 10.30 14.85
N SER A 29 38.62 11.15 13.95
CA SER A 29 39.31 12.36 13.48
C SER A 29 39.49 13.37 14.62
N GLY A 30 38.48 13.56 15.48
CA GLY A 30 38.54 14.42 16.65
C GLY A 30 39.55 13.94 17.69
N THR A 31 39.63 12.62 17.92
CA THR A 31 40.60 12.02 18.84
C THR A 31 42.05 12.23 18.37
N ALA A 32 42.29 12.14 17.05
CA ALA A 32 43.60 12.36 16.45
C ALA A 32 43.96 13.85 16.23
N ALA A 33 43.00 14.76 16.36
CA ALA A 33 43.14 16.15 15.96
C ALA A 33 44.28 16.88 16.68
N ALA A 34 44.37 16.72 18.01
CA ALA A 34 45.37 17.44 18.81
C ALA A 34 46.81 16.97 18.49
N SER A 35 47.03 15.66 18.40
CA SER A 35 48.36 15.08 18.18
C SER A 35 48.88 15.29 16.76
N THR A 36 47.99 15.47 15.77
CA THR A 36 48.36 15.68 14.37
C THR A 36 48.53 17.15 13.99
N GLN A 37 47.82 18.07 14.65
CA GLN A 37 47.88 19.52 14.36
C GLN A 37 48.95 20.28 15.15
N ALA A 38 49.44 19.70 16.25
CA ALA A 38 50.43 20.32 17.13
C ALA A 38 51.60 19.36 17.38
N LEU A 39 52.25 18.92 16.29
CA LEU A 39 53.37 17.99 16.37
C LEU A 39 54.62 18.74 16.89
N PRO A 40 55.25 18.28 18.00
CA PRO A 40 56.49 18.87 18.47
C PRO A 40 57.68 18.47 17.57
N PRO A 41 58.73 19.31 17.47
CA PRO A 41 59.95 18.97 16.75
C PRO A 41 60.71 17.83 17.45
N ALA A 42 61.29 16.94 16.65
CA ALA A 42 62.05 15.79 17.16
C ALA A 42 63.36 16.19 17.86
N ALA A 43 63.97 17.30 17.44
CA ALA A 43 65.14 17.91 18.04
C ALA A 43 65.10 19.44 17.89
N ALA A 44 66.04 20.15 18.52
CA ALA A 44 66.07 21.61 18.56
C ALA A 44 66.59 22.27 17.26
N ASP A 45 66.87 21.49 16.23
CA ASP A 45 67.38 21.99 14.95
C ASP A 45 66.24 22.52 14.05
N GLU A 46 66.61 23.39 13.11
CA GLU A 46 65.68 24.03 12.18
C GLU A 46 64.98 23.04 11.24
N VAL A 47 65.63 21.92 10.89
CA VAL A 47 65.03 20.91 10.01
C VAL A 47 63.93 20.16 10.75
N SER A 48 64.18 19.74 12.00
CA SER A 48 63.16 19.14 12.87
C SER A 48 61.97 20.07 13.10
N ALA A 49 62.23 21.37 13.31
CA ALA A 49 61.18 22.39 13.43
C ALA A 49 60.36 22.54 12.16
N ALA A 50 61.01 22.63 10.99
CA ALA A 50 60.33 22.75 9.70
C ALA A 50 59.49 21.51 9.36
N VAL A 51 60.01 20.31 9.63
CA VAL A 51 59.28 19.04 9.40
C VAL A 51 58.06 18.94 10.32
N ALA A 52 58.19 19.26 11.60
CA ALA A 52 57.07 19.28 12.54
C ALA A 52 55.99 20.28 12.13
N GLN A 53 56.38 21.45 11.64
CA GLN A 53 55.45 22.46 11.13
C GLN A 53 54.73 21.99 9.87
N LEU A 54 55.43 21.30 8.95
CA LEU A 54 54.82 20.73 7.74
C LEU A 54 53.72 19.73 8.09
N PHE A 55 54.01 18.77 8.96
CA PHE A 55 53.02 17.77 9.38
C PHE A 55 51.86 18.39 10.17
N SER A 56 52.14 19.38 11.02
CA SER A 56 51.11 20.12 11.74
C SER A 56 50.13 20.83 10.78
N ARG A 57 50.65 21.45 9.71
CA ARG A 57 49.81 22.04 8.66
C ARG A 57 49.01 20.98 7.91
N PHE A 58 49.62 19.86 7.56
CA PHE A 58 48.90 18.75 6.92
C PHE A 58 47.77 18.22 7.81
N GLY A 59 47.98 18.14 9.12
CA GLY A 59 46.93 17.81 10.10
C GLY A 59 45.77 18.81 10.08
N GLN A 60 46.05 20.11 9.98
CA GLN A 60 45.03 21.15 9.90
C GLN A 60 44.24 21.08 8.58
N ASP A 61 44.92 20.89 7.46
CA ASP A 61 44.31 20.71 6.14
C ASP A 61 43.42 19.46 6.11
N TYR A 62 43.87 18.37 6.74
CA TYR A 62 43.07 17.14 6.88
C TYR A 62 41.78 17.40 7.65
N GLN A 63 41.82 18.11 8.78
CA GLN A 63 40.62 18.41 9.57
C GLN A 63 39.63 19.27 8.76
N TYR A 64 40.13 20.27 8.03
CA TYR A 64 39.28 21.08 7.15
C TYR A 64 38.61 20.25 6.04
N ALA A 65 39.32 19.28 5.46
CA ALA A 65 38.75 18.35 4.49
C ALA A 65 37.76 17.35 5.13
N ALA A 66 38.03 16.90 6.36
CA ALA A 66 37.17 16.01 7.11
C ALA A 66 35.82 16.68 7.44
N ASP A 67 35.82 17.97 7.80
CA ASP A 67 34.61 18.75 8.03
C ASP A 67 33.74 18.85 6.75
N GLN A 68 34.37 19.09 5.60
CA GLN A 68 33.67 19.10 4.31
C GLN A 68 33.08 17.73 3.96
N ALA A 69 33.83 16.65 4.22
CA ALA A 69 33.36 15.29 4.00
C ALA A 69 32.18 14.95 4.92
N ALA A 70 32.19 15.42 6.18
CA ALA A 70 31.08 15.26 7.10
C ALA A 70 29.82 15.99 6.59
N ALA A 71 29.95 17.23 6.14
CA ALA A 71 28.84 17.99 5.54
C ALA A 71 28.27 17.29 4.28
N TYR A 72 29.13 16.79 3.40
CA TYR A 72 28.71 16.01 2.24
C TYR A 72 27.99 14.71 2.63
N SER A 73 28.51 13.98 3.62
CA SER A 73 27.88 12.74 4.11
C SER A 73 26.47 13.01 4.64
N GLN A 74 26.28 14.11 5.38
CA GLN A 74 24.95 14.52 5.86
C GLN A 74 23.99 14.81 4.70
N GLN A 75 24.43 15.55 3.67
CA GLN A 75 23.62 15.80 2.48
C GLN A 75 23.30 14.51 1.72
N PHE A 76 24.27 13.60 1.60
CA PHE A 76 24.07 12.30 0.97
C PHE A 76 23.02 11.47 1.70
N VAL A 77 23.05 11.42 3.03
CA VAL A 77 22.03 10.77 3.86
C VAL A 77 20.66 11.38 3.62
N GLN A 78 20.55 12.72 3.60
CA GLN A 78 19.29 13.42 3.31
C GLN A 78 18.73 13.05 1.93
N HIS A 79 19.57 13.03 0.89
CA HIS A 79 19.16 12.63 -0.45
C HIS A 79 18.70 11.18 -0.52
N LEU A 80 19.40 10.28 0.17
CA LEU A 80 19.07 8.86 0.21
C LEU A 80 17.72 8.61 0.90
N THR A 81 17.46 9.29 2.02
CA THR A 81 16.17 9.25 2.72
C THR A 81 15.04 9.83 1.86
N ALA A 82 15.27 10.97 1.19
CA ALA A 82 14.29 11.57 0.30
C ALA A 82 13.94 10.64 -0.87
N ALA A 83 14.95 9.97 -1.46
CA ALA A 83 14.75 8.99 -2.52
C ALA A 83 13.93 7.79 -2.02
N ALA A 84 14.27 7.23 -0.86
CA ALA A 84 13.53 6.12 -0.26
C ALA A 84 12.04 6.47 -0.08
N ASN A 85 11.75 7.65 0.48
CA ASN A 85 10.38 8.14 0.67
C ASN A 85 9.66 8.33 -0.66
N SER A 86 10.34 8.86 -1.69
CA SER A 86 9.76 9.01 -3.03
C SER A 86 9.34 7.66 -3.60
N TYR A 87 10.20 6.65 -3.58
CA TYR A 87 9.87 5.31 -4.08
C TYR A 87 8.74 4.66 -3.28
N ALA A 88 8.77 4.74 -1.95
CA ALA A 88 7.70 4.22 -1.10
C ALA A 88 6.35 4.91 -1.37
N SER A 89 6.35 6.22 -1.62
CA SER A 89 5.12 6.96 -1.94
C SER A 89 4.50 6.53 -3.26
N VAL A 90 5.34 6.24 -4.28
CA VAL A 90 4.88 5.72 -5.57
C VAL A 90 4.35 4.31 -5.43
N GLU A 91 5.00 3.46 -4.64
CA GLU A 91 4.51 2.10 -4.36
C GLU A 91 3.15 2.13 -3.66
N ALA A 92 2.98 2.99 -2.65
CA ALA A 92 1.70 3.18 -1.97
C ALA A 92 0.60 3.72 -2.91
N ALA A 93 0.94 4.66 -3.79
CA ALA A 93 0.02 5.17 -4.81
C ALA A 93 -0.38 4.09 -5.83
N ASN A 94 0.56 3.25 -6.25
CA ASN A 94 0.27 2.13 -7.14
C ASN A 94 -0.66 1.12 -6.46
N VAL A 95 -0.40 0.78 -5.19
CA VAL A 95 -1.27 -0.10 -4.40
C VAL A 95 -2.67 0.49 -4.25
N SER A 96 -2.79 1.80 -4.00
CA SER A 96 -4.10 2.45 -3.82
C SER A 96 -4.95 2.46 -5.09
N VAL A 97 -4.34 2.51 -6.27
CA VAL A 97 -5.04 2.41 -7.56
C VAL A 97 -5.34 0.96 -7.94
N LEU A 98 -4.38 0.05 -7.74
CA LEU A 98 -4.48 -1.33 -8.22
C LEU A 98 -5.33 -2.23 -7.31
N ALA A 99 -5.31 -2.02 -5.99
CA ALA A 99 -6.07 -2.87 -5.07
C ALA A 99 -7.60 -2.79 -5.31
N PRO A 100 -8.21 -1.60 -5.47
CA PRO A 100 -9.62 -1.49 -5.84
C PRO A 100 -9.90 -2.01 -7.25
N ALA A 101 -9.00 -1.77 -8.21
CA ALA A 101 -9.17 -2.27 -9.58
C ALA A 101 -9.21 -3.80 -9.64
N ALA A 102 -8.36 -4.47 -8.85
CA ALA A 102 -8.38 -5.92 -8.70
C ALA A 102 -9.63 -6.41 -7.96
N ALA A 103 -10.09 -5.69 -6.94
CA ALA A 103 -11.31 -6.02 -6.20
C ALA A 103 -12.60 -5.81 -7.01
N GLY A 104 -12.56 -4.95 -8.04
CA GLY A 104 -13.66 -4.71 -8.97
C GLY A 104 -13.90 -5.86 -9.97
N ILE A 105 -13.00 -6.83 -10.05
CA ILE A 105 -13.20 -8.04 -10.86
C ILE A 105 -14.04 -9.02 -10.05
N PRO A 106 -15.30 -9.29 -10.44
CA PRO A 106 -16.12 -10.23 -9.71
C PRO A 106 -15.49 -11.62 -9.77
N THR A 107 -15.45 -12.31 -8.63
CA THR A 107 -14.95 -13.68 -8.57
C THR A 107 -15.89 -14.63 -9.31
N LEU A 108 -15.40 -15.79 -9.75
CA LEU A 108 -16.24 -16.80 -10.37
C LEU A 108 -17.42 -17.22 -9.49
N ASP A 109 -17.22 -17.23 -8.17
CA ASP A 109 -18.27 -17.50 -7.19
C ASP A 109 -19.35 -16.40 -7.17
N GLN A 110 -18.95 -15.13 -7.20
CA GLN A 110 -19.89 -14.00 -7.30
C GLN A 110 -20.69 -14.03 -8.61
N ILE A 111 -20.04 -14.36 -9.73
CA ILE A 111 -20.70 -14.50 -11.03
C ILE A 111 -21.71 -15.65 -10.98
N PHE A 112 -21.31 -16.83 -10.48
CA PHE A 112 -22.17 -17.99 -10.41
C PHE A 112 -23.36 -17.77 -9.47
N SER A 113 -23.12 -17.18 -8.29
CA SER A 113 -24.16 -16.81 -7.34
C SER A 113 -25.16 -15.82 -7.93
N SER A 114 -24.69 -14.77 -8.63
CA SER A 114 -25.54 -13.81 -9.32
C SER A 114 -26.38 -14.48 -10.41
N LEU A 115 -25.79 -15.39 -11.19
CA LEU A 115 -26.50 -16.14 -12.23
C LEU A 115 -27.58 -17.03 -11.62
N VAL A 116 -27.24 -17.84 -10.62
CA VAL A 116 -28.18 -18.73 -9.93
C VAL A 116 -29.31 -17.92 -9.31
N SER A 117 -29.01 -16.82 -8.62
CA SER A 117 -30.01 -15.92 -8.03
C SER A 117 -30.94 -15.34 -9.10
N THR A 118 -30.39 -14.89 -10.23
CA THR A 118 -31.19 -14.36 -11.34
C THR A 118 -32.09 -15.43 -11.96
N VAL A 119 -31.55 -16.61 -12.27
CA VAL A 119 -32.28 -17.72 -12.88
C VAL A 119 -33.37 -18.24 -11.94
N THR A 120 -33.05 -18.44 -10.66
CA THR A 120 -34.02 -18.89 -9.65
C THR A 120 -35.10 -17.85 -9.41
N GLY A 121 -34.76 -16.55 -9.39
CA GLY A 121 -35.71 -15.46 -9.31
C GLY A 121 -36.69 -15.45 -10.49
N LEU A 122 -36.19 -15.54 -11.72
CA LEU A 122 -37.02 -15.60 -12.93
C LEU A 122 -37.93 -16.83 -12.94
N PHE A 123 -37.43 -17.98 -12.49
CA PHE A 123 -38.21 -19.21 -12.39
C PHE A 123 -39.40 -19.04 -11.44
N TRP A 124 -39.16 -18.55 -10.21
CA TRP A 124 -40.22 -18.33 -9.24
C TRP A 124 -41.18 -17.21 -9.65
N GLN A 125 -40.68 -16.15 -10.25
CA GLN A 125 -41.50 -15.07 -10.79
C GLN A 125 -42.46 -15.60 -11.86
N THR A 126 -41.95 -16.42 -12.79
CA THR A 126 -42.76 -17.01 -13.87
C THR A 126 -43.82 -17.96 -13.31
N LEU A 127 -43.44 -18.84 -12.36
CA LEU A 127 -44.39 -19.73 -11.69
C LEU A 127 -45.49 -18.96 -10.93
N SER A 128 -45.10 -17.91 -10.21
CA SER A 128 -46.03 -17.03 -9.49
C SER A 128 -47.05 -16.40 -10.44
N TYR A 129 -46.59 -15.84 -11.57
CA TYR A 129 -47.50 -15.31 -12.57
C TYR A 129 -48.45 -16.35 -13.14
N LEU A 130 -47.96 -17.57 -13.41
CA LEU A 130 -48.80 -18.65 -13.91
C LEU A 130 -49.88 -19.06 -12.89
N TYR A 131 -49.52 -19.11 -11.60
CA TYR A 131 -50.45 -19.38 -10.51
C TYR A 131 -51.54 -18.29 -10.40
N TYR A 132 -51.15 -17.01 -10.37
CA TYR A 132 -52.12 -15.91 -10.27
C TYR A 132 -53.02 -15.77 -11.51
N LEU A 133 -52.48 -16.01 -12.72
CA LEU A 133 -53.28 -16.07 -13.95
C LEU A 133 -54.30 -17.22 -13.90
N GLY A 134 -53.88 -18.40 -13.45
CA GLY A 134 -54.78 -19.54 -13.27
C GLY A 134 -55.89 -19.23 -12.26
N PHE A 135 -55.55 -18.64 -11.11
CA PHE A 135 -56.54 -18.21 -10.13
C PHE A 135 -57.53 -17.20 -10.70
N LEU A 136 -57.05 -16.18 -11.44
CA LEU A 136 -57.89 -15.16 -12.05
C LEU A 136 -58.90 -15.74 -13.06
N LEU A 137 -58.50 -16.76 -13.82
CA LEU A 137 -59.39 -17.47 -14.76
C LEU A 137 -60.48 -18.27 -14.03
N LEU A 138 -60.20 -18.76 -12.82
CA LEU A 138 -61.18 -19.50 -12.02
C LEU A 138 -62.16 -18.60 -11.26
N ILE A 139 -61.86 -17.31 -11.05
CA ILE A 139 -62.76 -16.34 -10.39
C ILE A 139 -64.18 -16.36 -10.98
N PRO A 140 -64.42 -16.23 -12.30
CA PRO A 140 -65.77 -16.26 -12.85
C PRO A 140 -66.49 -17.59 -12.63
N ILE A 141 -65.76 -18.71 -12.63
CA ILE A 141 -66.32 -20.04 -12.38
C ILE A 141 -66.73 -20.18 -10.90
N TYR A 142 -65.86 -19.78 -9.98
CA TYR A 142 -66.17 -19.78 -8.55
C TYR A 142 -67.31 -18.82 -8.21
N ALA A 143 -67.37 -17.64 -8.85
CA ALA A 143 -68.47 -16.70 -8.68
C ALA A 143 -69.79 -17.27 -9.22
N ALA A 144 -69.78 -17.91 -10.38
CA ALA A 144 -70.95 -18.58 -10.95
C ALA A 144 -71.43 -19.73 -10.06
N LEU A 145 -70.52 -20.57 -9.54
CA LEU A 145 -70.84 -21.64 -8.61
C LEU A 145 -71.39 -21.12 -7.28
N ALA A 146 -70.78 -20.07 -6.71
CA ALA A 146 -71.23 -19.47 -5.45
C ALA A 146 -72.62 -18.85 -5.55
N LEU A 147 -72.99 -18.30 -6.71
CA LEU A 147 -74.35 -17.81 -6.99
C LEU A 147 -75.34 -18.95 -7.26
N TRP A 148 -74.90 -20.01 -7.96
CA TRP A 148 -75.77 -21.12 -8.35
C TRP A 148 -76.08 -22.10 -7.22
N LEU A 149 -75.10 -22.42 -6.35
CA LEU A 149 -75.25 -23.41 -5.28
C LEU A 149 -76.41 -23.11 -4.30
N PRO A 150 -76.58 -21.87 -3.79
CA PRO A 150 -77.69 -21.52 -2.92
C PRO A 150 -79.04 -21.64 -3.65
N VAL A 151 -79.10 -21.26 -4.92
CA VAL A 151 -80.31 -21.36 -5.74
C VAL A 151 -80.69 -22.82 -5.99
N ALA A 152 -79.71 -23.66 -6.33
CA ALA A 152 -79.92 -25.10 -6.51
C ALA A 152 -80.34 -25.80 -5.22
N PHE A 153 -79.77 -25.42 -4.08
CA PHE A 153 -80.14 -25.95 -2.76
C PHE A 153 -81.55 -25.52 -2.33
N LEU A 154 -81.94 -24.26 -2.57
CA LEU A 154 -83.31 -23.81 -2.31
C LEU A 154 -84.31 -24.50 -3.23
N GLY A 155 -84.00 -24.66 -4.52
CA GLY A 155 -84.84 -25.40 -5.48
C GLY A 155 -85.10 -26.85 -5.06
N SER A 156 -84.09 -27.54 -4.49
CA SER A 156 -84.26 -28.91 -3.99
C SER A 156 -85.07 -29.00 -2.70
N LEU A 157 -85.09 -27.94 -1.87
CA LEU A 157 -85.90 -27.88 -0.65
C LEU A 157 -87.38 -27.59 -0.94
N PHE A 158 -87.68 -26.84 -1.99
CA PHE A 158 -89.03 -26.37 -2.33
C PHE A 158 -89.69 -27.09 -3.53
N GLY A 159 -89.01 -28.05 -4.15
CA GLY A 159 -89.60 -28.94 -5.16
C GLY A 159 -89.98 -28.27 -6.49
N LEU A 160 -89.35 -27.14 -6.81
CA LEU A 160 -89.53 -26.45 -8.09
C LEU A 160 -88.37 -26.84 -9.01
N THR A 161 -88.58 -27.86 -9.83
CA THR A 161 -87.80 -28.09 -11.06
C THR A 161 -88.58 -27.59 -12.25
#